data_AF-A0AAV2PLP0-F1
#
_entry.id   AF-A0AAV2PLP0-F1
#
_cell.length_a   1.000
_cell.length_b   1.000
_cell.length_c   1.000
_cell.angle_alpha   90.00
_cell.angle_beta   90.00
_cell.angle_gamma   90.00
#
_symmetry.space_group_name_H-M   'P 1'
#
loop_
_entity.id
_entity.type
_entity.pdbx_description
1 polymer ?
#
loop_
_entity_poly.entity_id
_entity_poly.type
_entity_poly.pdbx_seq_one_letter_code
_entity_poly.pdbx_strand_id
1 'polypeptide(L)'
;STWSDECHTYICGKDGVESTFLSNKCCKVDGEVKTDGETWKIPCNRTKNTQKVTCNHGQLISVTVHTECCHDKKTDFYYKYGEKWRSVCQDHTCINGETDTKTDPDCCERNGEFYLNTEMFKDNCKTWTCAEGSLELTIDPRCCTYNGKQYTNGQTWEEECKEMTCNNGQVETSENSSCK
;
A
#
# COMPACT_ATOMS: atom_id res chain seq x y z
N SER A 1 36.00 -12.33 -40.02
CA SER A 1 36.88 -12.78 -38.92
C SER A 1 36.07 -12.85 -37.65
N THR A 2 36.35 -13.82 -36.78
CA THR A 2 35.61 -14.05 -35.52
C THR A 2 36.55 -13.84 -34.35
N TRP A 3 36.10 -13.13 -33.33
CA TRP A 3 36.81 -12.99 -32.06
C TRP A 3 35.80 -13.00 -30.92
N SER A 4 36.25 -13.26 -29.71
CA SER A 4 35.39 -13.32 -28.53
C SER A 4 36.05 -12.59 -27.38
N ASP A 5 35.24 -11.98 -26.52
CA ASP A 5 35.62 -11.65 -25.16
C ASP A 5 35.03 -12.69 -24.19
N GLU A 6 35.09 -12.42 -22.88
CA GLU A 6 34.61 -13.35 -21.85
C GLU A 6 33.08 -13.58 -21.91
N CYS A 7 32.29 -12.63 -22.43
CA CYS A 7 30.82 -12.67 -22.43
C CYS A 7 30.16 -12.56 -23.81
N HIS A 8 30.91 -12.28 -24.88
CA HIS A 8 30.40 -12.11 -26.23
C HIS A 8 31.31 -12.79 -27.25
N THR A 9 30.69 -13.26 -28.32
CA THR A 9 31.38 -13.64 -29.56
C THR A 9 30.98 -12.67 -30.66
N TYR A 10 31.96 -12.16 -31.37
CA TYR A 10 31.82 -11.16 -32.43
C TYR A 10 32.17 -11.77 -33.79
N ILE A 11 31.33 -11.50 -34.77
CA ILE A 11 31.52 -11.92 -36.15
C ILE A 11 31.49 -10.66 -37.03
N CYS A 12 32.59 -10.36 -37.71
CA CYS A 12 32.61 -9.29 -38.70
C CYS A 12 32.13 -9.82 -40.05
N GLY A 13 30.97 -9.31 -40.49
CA GLY A 13 30.31 -9.59 -41.75
C GLY A 13 30.31 -8.37 -42.69
N LYS A 14 29.69 -8.51 -43.86
CA LYS A 14 29.64 -7.44 -44.88
C LYS A 14 28.82 -6.22 -44.45
N ASP A 15 27.86 -6.42 -43.56
CA ASP A 15 26.92 -5.39 -43.09
C ASP A 15 27.30 -4.82 -41.72
N GLY A 16 28.47 -5.20 -41.18
CA GLY A 16 28.99 -4.70 -39.91
C GLY A 16 29.45 -5.82 -38.95
N VAL A 17 29.54 -5.46 -37.67
CA VAL A 17 29.93 -6.39 -36.60
C VAL A 17 28.67 -6.89 -35.89
N GLU A 18 28.45 -8.20 -35.94
CA GLU A 18 27.40 -8.88 -35.17
C GLU A 18 27.99 -9.43 -33.86
N SER A 19 27.22 -9.38 -32.77
CA SER A 19 27.64 -9.92 -31.47
C SER A 19 26.60 -10.87 -30.89
N THR A 20 27.07 -11.99 -30.31
CA THR A 20 26.24 -13.00 -29.64
C THR A 20 26.65 -13.09 -28.18
N PHE A 21 25.69 -12.97 -27.26
CA PHE A 21 25.91 -13.05 -25.82
C PHE A 21 26.06 -14.52 -25.35
N LEU A 22 27.09 -14.80 -24.57
CA LEU A 22 27.39 -16.12 -24.02
C LEU A 22 26.65 -16.33 -22.69
N SER A 23 25.35 -16.64 -22.77
CA SER A 23 24.46 -16.78 -21.60
C SER A 23 24.82 -17.92 -20.64
N ASN A 24 25.78 -18.78 -20.96
CA ASN A 24 26.27 -19.87 -20.11
C ASN A 24 27.54 -19.51 -19.31
N LYS A 25 28.11 -18.32 -19.53
CA LYS A 25 29.30 -17.83 -18.84
C LYS A 25 29.09 -16.49 -18.13
N CYS A 26 28.02 -15.78 -18.48
CA CYS A 26 27.76 -14.46 -17.95
C CYS A 26 26.28 -14.27 -17.64
N CYS A 27 26.01 -13.51 -16.59
CA CYS A 27 24.67 -13.16 -16.15
C CYS A 27 24.39 -11.70 -16.51
N LYS A 28 23.15 -11.40 -16.93
CA LYS A 28 22.71 -10.03 -17.22
C LYS A 28 21.57 -9.61 -16.30
N VAL A 29 21.76 -8.52 -15.56
CA VAL A 29 20.75 -7.92 -14.66
C VAL A 29 20.72 -6.41 -14.91
N ASP A 30 19.54 -5.86 -15.19
CA ASP A 30 19.33 -4.42 -15.42
C ASP A 30 20.30 -3.75 -16.42
N GLY A 31 20.78 -4.51 -17.41
CA GLY A 31 21.71 -4.02 -18.43
C GLY A 31 23.19 -4.20 -18.11
N GLU A 32 23.56 -4.56 -16.88
CA GLU A 32 24.92 -4.93 -16.51
C GLU A 32 25.19 -6.40 -16.81
N VAL A 33 26.41 -6.70 -17.28
CA VAL A 33 26.91 -8.06 -17.50
C VAL A 33 27.93 -8.40 -16.41
N LYS A 34 27.79 -9.57 -15.79
CA LYS A 34 28.70 -10.11 -14.77
C LYS A 34 29.26 -11.45 -15.21
N THR A 35 30.55 -11.66 -14.96
CA THR A 35 31.23 -12.91 -15.31
C THR A 35 30.98 -13.99 -14.28
N ASP A 36 31.23 -15.23 -14.66
CA ASP A 36 31.06 -16.38 -13.77
C ASP A 36 31.89 -16.26 -12.47
N GLY A 37 31.27 -16.53 -11.33
CA GLY A 37 31.85 -16.38 -9.99
C GLY A 37 31.77 -14.96 -9.41
N GLU A 38 31.44 -13.93 -10.20
CA GLU A 38 31.29 -12.58 -9.68
C GLU A 38 30.10 -12.46 -8.75
N THR A 39 30.27 -11.66 -7.70
CA THR A 39 29.24 -11.43 -6.69
C THR A 39 28.93 -9.95 -6.56
N TRP A 40 27.66 -9.58 -6.65
CA TRP A 40 27.21 -8.19 -6.57
C TRP A 40 25.91 -8.09 -5.78
N LYS A 41 25.39 -6.87 -5.72
CA LYS A 41 24.52 -6.38 -4.68
C LYS A 41 23.27 -5.78 -5.35
N ILE A 42 22.15 -6.51 -5.44
CA ILE A 42 20.90 -6.13 -6.16
C ILE A 42 19.90 -5.33 -5.32
N PRO A 43 19.35 -4.25 -5.83
CA PRO A 43 18.32 -3.45 -5.19
C PRO A 43 17.01 -4.02 -4.56
N CYS A 44 16.67 -3.59 -3.34
CA CYS A 44 15.37 -3.61 -2.66
C CYS A 44 14.68 -2.38 -3.19
N ASN A 45 13.66 -2.63 -3.98
CA ASN A 45 12.97 -1.74 -4.89
C ASN A 45 13.67 -1.59 -6.25
N ARG A 46 12.85 -1.46 -7.30
CA ARG A 46 13.15 -1.61 -8.75
C ARG A 46 14.38 -0.88 -9.31
N THR A 47 15.16 -0.16 -8.51
CA THR A 47 16.54 0.27 -8.75
C THR A 47 17.10 0.93 -7.45
N LYS A 48 18.22 0.39 -6.95
CA LYS A 48 19.16 0.80 -5.85
C LYS A 48 18.94 0.44 -4.33
N ASN A 49 19.18 -0.83 -3.89
CA ASN A 49 19.61 -1.36 -2.53
C ASN A 49 19.82 -2.91 -2.27
N THR A 50 20.92 -3.37 -1.73
CA THR A 50 21.60 -4.57 -2.25
C THR A 50 21.30 -6.02 -1.71
N GLN A 51 21.05 -7.00 -2.60
CA GLN A 51 20.90 -8.46 -2.44
C GLN A 51 22.17 -9.13 -2.98
N LYS A 52 22.87 -9.94 -2.17
CA LYS A 52 24.13 -10.54 -2.62
C LYS A 52 23.84 -11.72 -3.55
N VAL A 53 24.06 -11.56 -4.85
CA VAL A 53 23.90 -12.61 -5.85
C VAL A 53 25.24 -12.96 -6.46
N THR A 54 25.41 -14.22 -6.82
CA THR A 54 26.59 -14.70 -7.54
C THR A 54 26.16 -15.23 -8.90
N CYS A 55 26.89 -14.87 -9.95
CA CYS A 55 26.72 -15.49 -11.26
C CYS A 55 27.39 -16.86 -11.22
N ASN A 56 26.67 -17.91 -11.58
CA ASN A 56 27.19 -19.27 -11.63
C ASN A 56 26.71 -19.95 -12.93
N HIS A 57 27.62 -20.15 -13.87
CA HIS A 57 27.39 -20.72 -15.19
C HIS A 57 26.20 -20.09 -15.94
N GLY A 58 26.07 -18.76 -15.85
CA GLY A 58 24.99 -18.03 -16.50
C GLY A 58 23.66 -17.99 -15.71
N GLN A 59 23.62 -18.61 -14.54
CA GLN A 59 22.47 -18.57 -13.63
C GLN A 59 22.77 -17.68 -12.42
N LEU A 60 21.77 -16.89 -12.00
CA LEU A 60 21.84 -16.13 -10.75
C LEU A 60 21.57 -17.08 -9.58
N ILE A 61 22.56 -17.25 -8.70
CA ILE A 61 22.41 -18.00 -7.45
C ILE A 61 22.43 -17.00 -6.28
N SER A 62 21.39 -17.02 -5.45
CA SER A 62 21.32 -16.22 -4.23
C SER A 62 22.15 -16.87 -3.12
N VAL A 63 23.03 -16.10 -2.48
CA VAL A 63 23.81 -16.56 -1.33
C VAL A 63 23.09 -16.07 -0.07
N THR A 64 22.38 -16.97 0.61
CA THR A 64 21.48 -16.67 1.73
C THR A 64 22.16 -15.90 2.86
N VAL A 65 21.76 -14.65 3.09
CA VAL A 65 22.06 -13.87 4.32
C VAL A 65 20.91 -12.86 4.54
N HIS A 66 19.84 -13.25 5.26
CA HIS A 66 18.69 -12.41 5.66
C HIS A 66 18.25 -11.39 4.57
N THR A 67 17.75 -11.90 3.44
CA THR A 67 17.72 -11.17 2.15
C THR A 67 16.35 -10.71 1.67
N GLU A 68 15.28 -10.88 2.44
CA GLU A 68 13.93 -10.56 1.94
C GLU A 68 13.49 -9.17 2.43
N CYS A 69 13.14 -8.30 1.49
CA CYS A 69 12.63 -6.95 1.76
C CYS A 69 11.13 -7.05 2.06
N CYS A 70 10.63 -6.20 2.95
CA CYS A 70 9.21 -6.18 3.28
C CYS A 70 8.50 -5.15 2.41
N HIS A 71 7.38 -5.53 1.78
CA HIS A 71 6.54 -4.66 0.96
C HIS A 71 5.35 -4.17 1.77
N ASP A 72 5.30 -2.87 2.03
CA ASP A 72 4.10 -2.24 2.56
C ASP A 72 3.11 -1.99 1.41
N LYS A 73 2.11 -2.87 1.31
CA LYS A 73 1.07 -2.80 0.28
C LYS A 73 0.22 -1.53 0.34
N LYS A 74 0.17 -0.84 1.49
CA LYS A 74 -0.65 0.37 1.67
C LYS A 74 0.03 1.58 1.04
N THR A 75 1.35 1.68 1.20
CA THR A 75 2.14 2.82 0.73
C THR A 75 2.96 2.52 -0.53
N ASP A 76 3.02 1.24 -0.93
CA ASP A 76 3.87 0.70 -1.99
C ASP A 76 5.38 0.90 -1.75
N PHE A 77 5.78 1.07 -0.48
CA PHE A 77 7.18 1.18 -0.06
C PHE A 77 7.79 -0.17 0.29
N TYR A 78 9.11 -0.25 0.13
CA TYR A 78 9.91 -1.43 0.48
C TYR A 78 10.89 -1.08 1.60
N TYR A 79 10.95 -1.92 2.63
CA TYR A 79 11.83 -1.75 3.79
C TYR A 79 12.89 -2.85 3.83
N LYS A 80 14.13 -2.49 4.21
CA LYS A 80 15.21 -3.47 4.35
C LYS A 80 15.12 -4.20 5.69
N TYR A 81 15.77 -5.36 5.80
CA TYR A 81 15.87 -6.10 7.06
C TYR A 81 16.29 -5.20 8.24
N GLY A 82 15.54 -5.30 9.34
CA GLY A 82 15.75 -4.54 10.58
C GLY A 82 15.27 -3.09 10.53
N GLU A 83 14.82 -2.59 9.38
CA GLU A 83 14.25 -1.25 9.26
C GLU A 83 12.89 -1.19 9.94
N LYS A 84 12.65 -0.04 10.59
CA LYS A 84 11.44 0.22 11.35
C LYS A 84 10.71 1.39 10.73
N TRP A 85 9.39 1.28 10.67
CA TRP A 85 8.52 2.37 10.27
C TRP A 85 7.26 2.35 11.11
N ARG A 86 6.60 3.50 11.19
CA ARG A 86 5.37 3.66 11.95
C ARG A 86 4.25 4.07 11.02
N SER A 87 3.16 3.32 11.04
CA SER A 87 1.85 3.79 10.56
C SER A 87 1.09 4.42 11.74
N VAL A 88 -0.15 4.87 11.55
CA VAL A 88 -0.92 5.61 12.57
C VAL A 88 -0.82 4.97 13.97
N CYS A 89 -1.14 3.69 14.05
CA CYS A 89 -1.25 2.95 15.30
C CYS A 89 -0.37 1.70 15.36
N GLN A 90 0.56 1.55 14.43
CA GLN A 90 1.36 0.33 14.35
C GLN A 90 2.83 0.66 14.12
N ASP A 91 3.69 0.06 14.94
CA ASP A 91 5.11 0.00 14.71
C ASP A 91 5.43 -1.27 13.93
N HIS A 92 6.12 -1.12 12.82
CA HIS A 92 6.50 -2.20 11.94
C HIS A 92 8.01 -2.37 11.97
N THR A 93 8.48 -3.61 11.91
CA THR A 93 9.88 -3.97 11.72
C THR A 93 9.98 -5.00 10.61
N CYS A 94 10.85 -4.78 9.64
CA CYS A 94 11.06 -5.76 8.58
C CYS A 94 11.97 -6.89 9.07
N ILE A 95 11.47 -8.12 9.09
CA ILE A 95 12.20 -9.31 9.57
C ILE A 95 12.06 -10.41 8.52
N ASN A 96 13.16 -10.75 7.86
CA ASN A 96 13.23 -11.84 6.87
C ASN A 96 12.10 -11.79 5.81
N GLY A 97 11.79 -10.62 5.24
CA GLY A 97 10.75 -10.49 4.21
C GLY A 97 9.34 -10.32 4.74
N GLU A 98 9.14 -10.57 6.03
CA GLU A 98 7.86 -10.40 6.70
C GLU A 98 7.88 -9.15 7.59
N THR A 99 6.74 -8.48 7.64
CA THR A 99 6.56 -7.32 8.51
C THR A 99 6.11 -7.79 9.89
N ASP A 100 7.00 -7.72 10.88
CA ASP A 100 6.63 -7.84 12.29
C ASP A 100 5.94 -6.54 12.73
N THR A 101 4.73 -6.64 13.27
CA THR A 101 3.86 -5.49 13.54
C THR A 101 3.38 -5.50 14.98
N LYS A 102 3.60 -4.38 15.67
CA LYS A 102 3.06 -4.12 17.01
C LYS A 102 2.04 -3.00 16.95
N THR A 103 0.79 -3.32 17.28
CA THR A 103 -0.29 -2.34 17.39
C THR A 103 -0.25 -1.65 18.76
N ASP A 104 -0.47 -0.34 18.76
CA ASP A 104 -0.67 0.48 19.95
C ASP A 104 -2.00 0.10 20.63
N PRO A 105 -2.00 -0.35 21.91
CA PRO A 105 -3.21 -0.81 22.57
C PRO A 105 -4.25 0.30 22.80
N ASP A 106 -3.85 1.57 22.78
CA ASP A 106 -4.77 2.70 22.99
C ASP A 106 -5.46 3.15 21.71
N CYS A 107 -5.05 2.59 20.57
CA CYS A 107 -5.65 2.87 19.27
C CYS A 107 -6.89 2.01 19.00
N CYS A 108 -7.81 2.59 18.24
CA CYS A 108 -9.04 1.92 17.85
C CYS A 108 -8.99 1.47 16.40
N GLU A 109 -9.54 0.29 16.11
CA GLU A 109 -9.73 -0.20 14.74
C GLU A 109 -11.21 -0.19 14.37
N ARG A 110 -11.55 0.35 13.19
CA ARG A 110 -12.86 0.17 12.58
C ARG A 110 -12.72 -0.04 11.09
N ASN A 111 -13.32 -1.10 10.57
CA ASN A 111 -13.35 -1.42 9.14
C ASN A 111 -11.95 -1.45 8.49
N GLY A 112 -10.91 -1.86 9.23
CA GLY A 112 -9.52 -1.88 8.77
C GLY A 112 -8.81 -0.52 8.78
N GLU A 113 -9.45 0.54 9.26
CA GLU A 113 -8.82 1.82 9.57
C GLU A 113 -8.49 1.93 11.05
N PHE A 114 -7.36 2.59 11.35
CA PHE A 114 -6.89 2.82 12.70
C PHE A 114 -7.03 4.30 13.06
N TYR A 115 -7.50 4.56 14.28
CA TYR A 115 -7.71 5.90 14.85
C TYR A 115 -6.89 6.04 16.13
N LEU A 116 -6.25 7.20 16.29
CA LEU A 116 -5.48 7.52 17.48
C LEU A 116 -6.41 7.66 18.69
N ASN A 117 -5.86 7.45 19.89
CA ASN A 117 -6.57 7.76 21.12
C ASN A 117 -7.05 9.23 21.11
N THR A 118 -8.27 9.46 21.57
CA THR A 118 -9.02 10.73 21.54
C THR A 118 -9.47 11.24 20.17
N GLU A 119 -9.13 10.52 19.08
CA GLU A 119 -9.58 10.89 17.75
C GLU A 119 -11.09 10.72 17.61
N MET A 120 -11.72 11.66 16.89
CA MET A 120 -13.15 11.66 16.63
C MET A 120 -13.42 11.68 15.14
N PHE A 121 -14.37 10.86 14.70
CA PHE A 121 -14.85 10.88 13.32
C PHE A 121 -16.37 10.76 13.25
N LYS A 122 -16.95 11.40 12.23
CA LYS A 122 -18.40 11.45 12.04
C LYS A 122 -18.81 10.56 10.87
N ASP A 123 -19.85 9.79 11.10
CA ASP A 123 -20.52 8.94 10.13
C ASP A 123 -22.01 9.27 10.20
N ASN A 124 -22.43 10.24 9.39
CA ASN A 124 -23.79 10.77 9.37
C ASN A 124 -24.19 11.29 10.78
N CYS A 125 -25.18 10.66 11.41
CA CYS A 125 -25.70 11.01 12.74
C CYS A 125 -24.90 10.43 13.89
N LYS A 126 -23.78 9.77 13.60
CA LYS A 126 -22.96 9.06 14.58
C LYS A 126 -21.61 9.76 14.67
N THR A 127 -21.20 10.10 15.88
CA THR A 127 -19.82 10.47 16.18
C THR A 127 -19.19 9.33 16.93
N TRP A 128 -18.01 8.90 16.47
CA TRP A 128 -17.22 7.86 17.09
C TRP A 128 -16.00 8.50 17.68
N THR A 129 -15.74 8.23 18.96
CA THR A 129 -14.57 8.70 19.68
C THR A 129 -13.72 7.49 20.04
N CYS A 130 -12.45 7.51 19.68
CA CYS A 130 -11.52 6.51 20.19
C CYS A 130 -11.06 6.90 21.60
N ALA A 131 -11.19 5.99 22.55
CA ALA A 131 -10.75 6.17 23.93
C ALA A 131 -10.16 4.86 24.45
N GLU A 132 -8.86 4.87 24.76
CA GLU A 132 -8.16 3.74 25.41
C GLU A 132 -8.41 2.40 24.69
N GLY A 133 -8.27 2.39 23.35
CA GLY A 133 -8.47 1.20 22.52
C GLY A 133 -9.93 0.84 22.25
N SER A 134 -10.89 1.61 22.74
CA SER A 134 -12.33 1.38 22.57
C SER A 134 -13.02 2.50 21.80
N LEU A 135 -13.96 2.14 20.93
CA LEU A 135 -14.79 3.11 20.20
C LEU A 135 -16.06 3.44 20.98
N GLU A 136 -16.19 4.69 21.39
CA GLU A 136 -17.40 5.23 21.99
C GLU A 136 -18.29 5.87 20.93
N LEU A 137 -19.57 5.49 20.91
CA LEU A 137 -20.56 6.01 19.98
C LEU A 137 -21.43 7.07 20.63
N THR A 138 -21.48 8.26 20.04
CA THR A 138 -22.46 9.30 20.34
C THR A 138 -23.38 9.52 19.15
N ILE A 139 -24.69 9.49 19.36
CA ILE A 139 -25.69 9.83 18.32
C ILE A 139 -26.05 11.30 18.45
N ASP A 140 -26.05 12.04 17.34
CA ASP A 140 -26.55 13.42 17.33
C ASP A 140 -28.08 13.40 17.53
N PRO A 141 -28.61 13.92 18.65
CA PRO A 141 -30.05 13.90 18.91
C PRO A 141 -30.85 14.80 17.96
N ARG A 142 -30.17 15.64 17.18
CA ARG A 142 -30.79 16.54 16.19
C ARG A 142 -31.03 15.86 14.86
N CYS A 143 -30.56 14.62 14.71
CA CYS A 143 -30.85 13.81 13.54
C CYS A 143 -32.25 13.20 13.59
N CYS A 144 -32.83 13.01 12.42
CA CYS A 144 -34.17 12.44 12.27
C CYS A 144 -34.08 11.00 11.75
N THR A 145 -34.98 10.15 12.23
CA THR A 145 -35.21 8.82 11.64
C THR A 145 -36.56 8.82 10.96
N TYR A 146 -36.56 8.54 9.66
CA TYR A 146 -37.79 8.53 8.86
C TYR A 146 -37.74 7.35 7.88
N ASN A 147 -38.78 6.50 7.92
CA ASN A 147 -38.88 5.25 7.16
C ASN A 147 -37.61 4.37 7.25
N GLY A 148 -37.03 4.28 8.45
CA GLY A 148 -35.82 3.48 8.71
C GLY A 148 -34.51 4.09 8.19
N LYS A 149 -34.56 5.27 7.55
CA LYS A 149 -33.38 6.03 7.11
C LYS A 149 -33.04 7.14 8.10
N GLN A 150 -31.74 7.43 8.27
CA GLN A 150 -31.26 8.55 9.08
C GLN A 150 -30.99 9.78 8.22
N TYR A 151 -31.45 10.93 8.69
CA TYR A 151 -31.28 12.24 8.05
C TYR A 151 -30.56 13.17 9.02
N THR A 152 -29.53 13.84 8.52
CA THR A 152 -28.79 14.85 9.28
C THR A 152 -29.67 16.08 9.54
N ASN A 153 -29.37 16.80 10.61
CA ASN A 153 -30.06 18.06 10.91
C ASN A 153 -29.90 19.06 9.74
N GLY A 154 -31.01 19.61 9.26
CA GLY A 154 -31.11 20.50 8.10
C GLY A 154 -31.24 19.77 6.75
N GLN A 155 -31.16 18.44 6.72
CA GLN A 155 -31.30 17.68 5.49
C GLN A 155 -32.75 17.69 5.00
N THR A 156 -32.92 17.96 3.70
CA THR A 156 -34.23 17.90 3.03
C THR A 156 -34.32 16.70 2.09
N TRP A 157 -35.54 16.17 1.91
CA TRP A 157 -35.84 15.13 0.94
C TRP A 157 -37.30 15.22 0.49
N GLU A 158 -37.63 14.61 -0.64
CA GLU A 158 -39.01 14.62 -1.16
C GLU A 158 -39.61 13.22 -1.15
N GLU A 159 -40.90 13.13 -0.79
CA GLU A 159 -41.70 11.91 -0.89
C GLU A 159 -43.15 12.31 -1.21
N GLU A 160 -43.77 11.65 -2.20
CA GLU A 160 -45.18 11.86 -2.56
C GLU A 160 -45.57 13.35 -2.71
N CYS A 161 -44.78 14.15 -3.43
CA CYS A 161 -45.02 15.58 -3.66
C CYS A 161 -45.00 16.44 -2.38
N LYS A 162 -44.39 15.96 -1.31
CA LYS A 162 -44.13 16.72 -0.10
C LYS A 162 -42.63 16.84 0.11
N GLU A 163 -42.20 18.03 0.48
CA GLU A 163 -40.83 18.26 0.93
C GLU A 163 -40.77 18.02 2.44
N MET A 164 -39.79 17.22 2.84
CA MET A 164 -39.48 16.91 4.23
C MET A 164 -38.17 17.60 4.60
N THR A 165 -38.09 18.13 5.80
CA THR A 165 -36.86 18.69 6.37
C THR A 165 -36.64 18.09 7.74
N CYS A 166 -35.43 17.59 8.01
CA CYS A 166 -35.04 17.26 9.37
C CYS A 166 -34.65 18.52 10.12
N ASN A 167 -35.42 18.91 11.14
CA ASN A 167 -35.12 20.05 12.00
C ASN A 167 -35.05 19.60 13.46
N ASN A 168 -33.84 19.61 14.02
CA ASN A 168 -33.55 19.38 15.42
C ASN A 168 -34.19 18.10 16.00
N GLY A 169 -34.13 17.00 15.24
CA GLY A 169 -34.67 15.70 15.61
C GLY A 169 -36.13 15.48 15.19
N GLN A 170 -36.78 16.46 14.57
CA GLN A 170 -38.15 16.36 14.08
C GLN A 170 -38.22 16.47 12.56
N VAL A 171 -39.09 15.68 11.94
CA VAL A 171 -39.37 15.79 10.51
C VAL A 171 -40.46 16.83 10.32
N GLU A 172 -40.13 17.93 9.66
CA GLU A 172 -41.07 18.95 9.22
C GLU A 172 -41.48 18.68 7.78
N THR A 173 -42.73 18.95 7.44
CA THR A 173 -43.30 18.70 6.12
C THR A 173 -43.89 19.97 5.53
N SER A 174 -43.61 20.24 4.26
CA SER A 174 -44.23 21.30 3.48
C SER A 174 -44.77 20.78 2.13
N GLU A 175 -45.82 21.42 1.61
CA GLU A 175 -46.29 21.14 0.24
C GLU A 175 -45.21 21.52 -0.77
N ASN A 176 -44.86 20.61 -1.67
CA ASN A 176 -43.96 20.94 -2.76
C ASN A 176 -44.72 21.69 -3.85
N SER A 177 -44.40 22.98 -4.04
CA SER A 177 -45.04 23.85 -5.02
C SER A 177 -44.82 23.42 -6.48
N SER A 178 -43.90 22.49 -6.74
CA SER A 178 -43.63 21.96 -8.09
C SER A 178 -44.62 20.88 -8.56
N CYS A 179 -45.45 20.33 -7.67
CA CYS A 179 -46.50 19.37 -8.00
C CYS A 179 -47.90 20.02 -8.22
N LYS A 180 -47.96 21.34 -8.37
CA LYS A 180 -49.20 22.07 -8.71
C LYS A 180 -49.36 22.29 -10.20
#